data_AF-A0A0Q6THS5-F1
#
_entry.id   AF-A0A0Q6THS5-F1
#
_cell.length_a   1.000
_cell.length_b   1.000
_cell.length_c   1.000
_cell.angle_alpha   90.00
_cell.angle_beta   90.00
_cell.angle_gamma   90.00
#
_symmetry.space_group_name_H-M   'P 1'
#
loop_
_entity.id
_entity.type
_entity.pdbx_description
1 polymer ?
#
loop_
_entity_poly.entity_id
_entity_poly.type
_entity_poly.pdbx_seq_one_letter_code
_entity_poly.pdbx_strand_id
1 'polypeptide(L)'
;MGRRNILEVESDGATALLAARPAGTVPGWNALALRCGGTAQTLHTLALVHTCMYNAWAAYDGDARQTTLGVAVRLPRAERDAASKTAAMSHAARHVLVDLFPERQPDVDAHMAGLGLAPAAAAGQFSPAGIGRAQAAAMLDACRREQPFALMPAEVNLPVTAGRHAVAEHWLRLARHLSLRDGHDDDRDVLLFFVLANALADAASAAVDERSVDAACAGAAAEALRRFTGSDRPDAAALTAAAGQEAGRKIGARVFDKARRYRQGKL
;
A
#
# COMPACT_ATOMS: atom_id res chain seq x y z
N MET A 1 -38.31 4.43 -14.95
CA MET A 1 -37.54 3.36 -14.28
C MET A 1 -36.25 3.15 -15.05
N GLY A 2 -35.15 3.76 -14.59
CA GLY A 2 -33.87 3.75 -15.30
C GLY A 2 -33.21 2.37 -15.29
N ARG A 3 -32.75 1.92 -16.45
CA ARG A 3 -31.97 0.68 -16.61
C ARG A 3 -30.60 0.91 -15.97
N ARG A 4 -30.33 0.25 -14.84
CA ARG A 4 -28.98 0.20 -14.24
C ARG A 4 -28.05 -0.59 -15.15
N ASN A 5 -26.85 -0.07 -15.39
CA ASN A 5 -25.84 -0.76 -16.20
C ASN A 5 -25.28 -1.96 -15.43
N ILE A 6 -24.96 -3.03 -16.16
CA ILE A 6 -24.48 -4.30 -15.57
C ILE A 6 -23.22 -4.11 -14.69
N LEU A 7 -22.41 -3.09 -15.01
CA LEU A 7 -21.22 -2.69 -14.26
C LEU A 7 -21.53 -2.06 -12.89
N GLU A 8 -22.66 -1.34 -12.76
CA GLU A 8 -23.09 -0.75 -11.47
C GLU A 8 -23.65 -1.85 -10.55
N VAL A 9 -24.36 -2.82 -11.12
CA VAL A 9 -24.90 -3.97 -10.38
C VAL A 9 -23.79 -4.92 -9.91
N GLU A 10 -22.77 -5.14 -10.73
CA GLU A 10 -21.57 -5.91 -10.34
C GLU A 10 -20.73 -5.17 -9.29
N SER A 11 -20.62 -3.84 -9.39
CA SER A 11 -19.96 -3.00 -8.37
C SER A 11 -20.67 -3.13 -7.02
N ASP A 12 -21.99 -3.02 -6.96
CA ASP A 12 -22.75 -3.11 -5.71
C ASP A 12 -22.69 -4.51 -5.08
N GLY A 13 -22.81 -5.57 -5.90
CA GLY A 13 -22.70 -6.96 -5.45
C GLY A 13 -21.30 -7.32 -4.94
N ALA A 14 -20.25 -6.87 -5.64
CA ALA A 14 -18.87 -7.03 -5.19
C ALA A 14 -18.59 -6.22 -3.91
N THR A 15 -19.17 -5.02 -3.78
CA THR A 15 -19.03 -4.17 -2.59
C THR A 15 -19.62 -4.84 -1.34
N ALA A 16 -20.79 -5.47 -1.48
CA ALA A 16 -21.43 -6.22 -0.40
C ALA A 16 -20.65 -7.50 0.00
N LEU A 17 -20.11 -8.22 -0.98
CA LEU A 17 -19.30 -9.43 -0.74
C LEU A 17 -17.92 -9.09 -0.11
N LEU A 18 -17.33 -7.96 -0.51
CA LEU A 18 -16.08 -7.42 0.06
C LEU A 18 -16.25 -6.98 1.52
N ALA A 19 -17.45 -6.53 1.93
CA ALA A 19 -17.72 -6.12 3.31
C ALA A 19 -17.83 -7.29 4.31
N ALA A 20 -18.08 -8.52 3.83
CA ALA A 20 -18.50 -9.64 4.69
C ALA A 20 -17.39 -10.60 5.18
N ARG A 21 -16.20 -10.61 4.57
CA ARG A 21 -15.04 -11.39 5.08
C ARG A 21 -14.15 -10.49 5.93
N PRO A 22 -13.60 -10.96 7.07
CA PRO A 22 -12.53 -10.24 7.75
C PRO A 22 -11.42 -10.05 6.73
N ALA A 23 -11.17 -8.79 6.36
CA ALA A 23 -10.05 -8.44 5.51
C ALA A 23 -8.77 -8.98 6.17
N GLY A 24 -7.86 -9.55 5.39
CA GLY A 24 -6.51 -9.81 5.87
C GLY A 24 -5.90 -8.55 6.49
N THR A 25 -4.81 -8.71 7.24
CA THR A 25 -4.13 -7.58 7.91
C THR A 25 -3.87 -6.46 6.92
N VAL A 26 -3.33 -6.79 5.74
CA VAL A 26 -2.91 -5.80 4.75
C VAL A 26 -4.08 -5.04 4.11
N PRO A 27 -5.14 -5.70 3.59
CA PRO A 27 -6.32 -4.98 3.10
C PRO A 27 -7.06 -4.19 4.19
N GLY A 28 -6.99 -4.62 5.45
CA GLY A 28 -7.55 -3.90 6.60
C GLY A 28 -6.87 -2.53 6.81
N TRP A 29 -5.54 -2.53 6.89
CA TRP A 29 -4.74 -1.31 6.98
C TRP A 29 -4.91 -0.41 5.75
N ASN A 30 -5.00 -0.99 4.56
CA ASN A 30 -5.27 -0.25 3.33
C ASN A 30 -6.60 0.52 3.41
N ALA A 31 -7.66 -0.15 3.86
CA ALA A 31 -8.98 0.47 3.99
C ALA A 31 -8.97 1.60 5.03
N LEU A 32 -8.20 1.46 6.12
CA LEU A 32 -8.05 2.52 7.11
C LEU A 32 -7.25 3.71 6.55
N ALA A 33 -6.12 3.47 5.89
CA ALA A 33 -5.30 4.52 5.27
C ALA A 33 -6.10 5.36 4.26
N LEU A 34 -6.97 4.73 3.45
CA LEU A 34 -7.88 5.43 2.54
C LEU A 34 -8.89 6.35 3.26
N ARG A 35 -9.31 6.01 4.49
CA ARG A 35 -10.21 6.84 5.30
C ARG A 35 -9.47 7.97 6.02
N CYS A 36 -8.21 7.75 6.41
CA CYS A 36 -7.39 8.78 7.05
C CYS A 36 -6.90 9.83 6.05
N GLY A 37 -6.42 9.41 4.88
CA GLY A 37 -5.49 10.17 4.02
C GLY A 37 -6.01 11.40 3.26
N GLY A 38 -7.21 11.92 3.55
CA GLY A 38 -7.80 13.02 2.78
C GLY A 38 -7.77 12.76 1.27
N THR A 39 -7.84 13.79 0.43
CA THR A 39 -7.79 13.63 -1.04
C THR A 39 -6.45 14.01 -1.69
N ALA A 40 -5.68 14.92 -1.09
CA ALA A 40 -4.49 15.49 -1.75
C ALA A 40 -3.24 14.59 -1.71
N GLN A 41 -3.06 13.82 -0.63
CA GLN A 41 -1.84 13.05 -0.36
C GLN A 41 -2.07 11.52 -0.31
N THR A 42 -3.28 11.06 -0.61
CA THR A 42 -3.72 9.66 -0.44
C THR A 42 -2.75 8.66 -1.07
N LEU A 43 -2.28 8.92 -2.30
CA LEU A 43 -1.37 8.03 -3.03
C LEU A 43 -0.01 7.88 -2.35
N HIS A 44 0.60 8.99 -1.93
CA HIS A 44 1.90 8.98 -1.24
C HIS A 44 1.78 8.40 0.17
N THR A 45 0.69 8.70 0.89
CA THR A 45 0.38 8.07 2.18
C THR A 45 0.28 6.55 2.04
N LEU A 46 -0.45 6.06 1.03
CA LEU A 46 -0.60 4.62 0.77
C LEU A 46 0.75 3.98 0.41
N ALA A 47 1.54 4.62 -0.46
CA ALA A 47 2.86 4.13 -0.82
C ALA A 47 3.77 4.05 0.40
N LEU A 48 3.74 5.06 1.28
CA LEU A 48 4.52 5.08 2.51
C LEU A 48 4.10 3.98 3.49
N VAL A 49 2.80 3.86 3.78
CA VAL A 49 2.25 2.83 4.68
C VAL A 49 2.63 1.43 4.18
N HIS A 50 2.35 1.13 2.91
CA HIS A 50 2.62 -0.20 2.35
C HIS A 50 4.11 -0.51 2.23
N THR A 51 4.97 0.50 2.03
CA THR A 51 6.42 0.30 2.06
C THR A 51 6.93 0.02 3.47
N CYS A 52 6.41 0.70 4.49
CA CYS A 52 6.76 0.43 5.89
C CYS A 52 6.30 -0.96 6.32
N MET A 53 5.11 -1.39 5.89
CA MET A 53 4.61 -2.75 6.11
C MET A 53 5.51 -3.79 5.42
N TYR A 54 5.85 -3.58 4.14
CA TYR A 54 6.78 -4.45 3.41
C TYR A 54 8.13 -4.56 4.11
N ASN A 55 8.70 -3.44 4.56
CA ASN A 55 9.98 -3.42 5.26
C ASN A 55 9.94 -4.15 6.61
N ALA A 56 8.83 -4.06 7.33
CA ALA A 56 8.62 -4.80 8.57
C ALA A 56 8.46 -6.30 8.29
N TRP A 57 7.71 -6.66 7.25
CA TRP A 57 7.55 -8.04 6.79
C TRP A 57 8.87 -8.66 6.31
N ALA A 58 9.71 -7.90 5.62
CA ALA A 58 10.99 -8.37 5.07
C ALA A 58 11.96 -8.91 6.13
N ALA A 59 11.82 -8.51 7.40
CA ALA A 59 12.58 -9.08 8.52
C ALA A 59 12.28 -10.56 8.77
N TYR A 60 11.10 -11.02 8.32
CA TYR A 60 10.62 -12.40 8.48
C TYR A 60 10.73 -13.23 7.20
N ASP A 61 11.16 -12.64 6.08
CA ASP A 61 11.30 -13.37 4.82
C ASP A 61 12.73 -13.94 4.65
N GLY A 62 12.87 -14.98 3.84
CA GLY A 62 14.15 -15.63 3.57
C GLY A 62 15.09 -14.79 2.70
N ASP A 63 14.52 -14.03 1.76
CA ASP A 63 15.25 -13.40 0.66
C ASP A 63 15.05 -11.89 0.62
N ALA A 64 13.90 -11.39 1.08
CA ALA A 64 13.52 -10.00 0.97
C ALA A 64 14.53 -9.05 1.64
N ARG A 65 14.64 -7.86 1.04
CA ARG A 65 15.45 -6.74 1.50
C ARG A 65 14.56 -5.53 1.80
N GLN A 66 14.93 -4.78 2.83
CA GLN A 66 14.31 -3.51 3.19
C GLN A 66 14.72 -2.42 2.22
N THR A 67 13.78 -1.54 1.86
CA THR A 67 14.01 -0.50 0.85
C THR A 67 14.96 0.60 1.33
N THR A 68 14.96 0.92 2.63
CA THR A 68 15.72 2.04 3.22
C THR A 68 17.02 1.57 3.89
N LEU A 69 17.02 0.38 4.48
CA LEU A 69 18.12 -0.16 5.28
C LEU A 69 18.89 -1.28 4.57
N GLY A 70 18.49 -1.66 3.35
CA GLY A 70 19.17 -2.69 2.56
C GLY A 70 18.94 -4.10 3.11
N VAL A 71 19.97 -4.72 3.68
CA VAL A 71 19.83 -6.08 4.24
C VAL A 71 19.03 -6.00 5.53
N ALA A 72 17.81 -6.55 5.50
CA ALA A 72 16.98 -6.63 6.69
C ALA A 72 17.68 -7.47 7.76
N VAL A 73 17.60 -7.05 9.03
CA VAL A 73 17.87 -7.96 10.15
C VAL A 73 16.86 -9.09 10.05
N ARG A 74 17.35 -10.31 9.81
CA ARG A 74 16.51 -11.50 9.60
C ARG A 74 16.32 -12.24 10.91
N LEU A 75 15.06 -12.41 11.33
CA LEU A 75 14.75 -13.16 12.55
C LEU A 75 14.97 -14.68 12.34
N PRO A 76 15.20 -15.46 13.41
CA PRO A 76 15.24 -16.92 13.34
C PRO A 76 13.94 -17.50 12.79
N ARG A 77 13.98 -18.68 12.14
CA ARG A 77 12.78 -19.31 11.55
C ARG A 77 11.63 -19.51 12.54
N ALA A 78 11.96 -19.79 13.80
CA ALA A 78 10.98 -19.98 14.86
C ALA A 78 10.14 -18.72 15.15
N GLU A 79 10.65 -17.53 14.85
CA GLU A 79 9.98 -16.24 15.10
C GLU A 79 9.27 -15.70 13.83
N ARG A 80 9.26 -16.47 12.73
CA ARG A 80 8.65 -16.09 11.44
C ARG A 80 7.24 -16.63 11.27
N ASP A 81 6.48 -16.67 12.36
CA ASP A 81 5.08 -17.05 12.32
C ASP A 81 4.18 -15.91 11.77
N ALA A 82 2.94 -16.26 11.43
CA ALA A 82 1.99 -15.32 10.86
C ALA A 82 1.63 -14.18 11.83
N ALA A 83 1.49 -14.46 13.13
CA ALA A 83 1.12 -13.46 14.13
C ALA A 83 2.22 -12.40 14.30
N SER A 84 3.48 -12.82 14.31
CA SER A 84 4.65 -11.95 14.38
C SER A 84 4.73 -11.02 13.16
N LYS A 85 4.48 -11.55 11.95
CA LYS A 85 4.41 -10.74 10.73
C LYS A 85 3.26 -9.74 10.77
N THR A 86 2.05 -10.19 11.11
CA THR A 86 0.85 -9.35 11.26
C THR A 86 1.09 -8.22 12.24
N ALA A 87 1.66 -8.53 13.42
CA ALA A 87 1.98 -7.54 14.44
C ALA A 87 3.00 -6.52 13.93
N ALA A 88 4.10 -6.96 13.30
CA ALA A 88 5.14 -6.06 12.82
C ALA A 88 4.64 -5.10 11.73
N MET A 89 3.90 -5.63 10.75
CA MET A 89 3.27 -4.81 9.70
C MET A 89 2.27 -3.81 10.30
N SER A 90 1.44 -4.26 11.25
CA SER A 90 0.43 -3.42 11.88
C SER A 90 1.04 -2.28 12.71
N HIS A 91 2.12 -2.57 13.44
CA HIS A 91 2.86 -1.53 14.16
C HIS A 91 3.53 -0.53 13.21
N ALA A 92 4.05 -0.98 12.07
CA ALA A 92 4.60 -0.08 11.05
C ALA A 92 3.51 0.85 10.47
N ALA A 93 2.37 0.29 10.07
CA ALA A 93 1.24 1.05 9.53
C ALA A 93 0.68 2.06 10.54
N ARG A 94 0.48 1.62 11.79
CA ARG A 94 0.09 2.49 12.91
C ARG A 94 1.02 3.68 13.05
N HIS A 95 2.33 3.45 13.13
CA HIS A 95 3.29 4.52 13.39
C HIS A 95 3.29 5.57 12.27
N VAL A 96 3.18 5.14 11.01
CA VAL A 96 3.03 6.07 9.88
C VAL A 96 1.73 6.86 9.97
N LEU A 97 0.59 6.20 10.20
CA LEU A 97 -0.71 6.88 10.21
C LEU A 97 -0.87 7.85 11.39
N VAL A 98 -0.33 7.52 12.57
CA VAL A 98 -0.36 8.41 13.73
C VAL A 98 0.60 9.60 13.57
N ASP A 99 1.75 9.41 12.91
CA ASP A 99 2.69 10.51 12.61
C ASP A 99 2.08 11.50 11.61
N LEU A 100 1.42 11.00 10.56
CA LEU A 100 0.81 11.83 9.52
C LEU A 100 -0.55 12.43 9.92
N PHE A 101 -1.36 11.70 10.68
CA PHE A 101 -2.74 12.07 11.05
C PHE A 101 -2.98 11.87 12.56
N PRO A 102 -2.37 12.68 13.43
CA PRO A 102 -2.52 12.54 14.89
C PRO A 102 -3.98 12.58 15.34
N GLU A 103 -4.84 13.33 14.65
CA GLU A 103 -6.27 13.44 14.92
C GLU A 103 -7.05 12.13 14.64
N ARG A 104 -6.49 11.23 13.82
CA ARG A 104 -7.05 9.91 13.51
C ARG A 104 -6.53 8.81 14.43
N GLN A 105 -5.69 9.13 15.42
CA GLN A 105 -5.15 8.15 16.36
C GLN A 105 -6.24 7.26 17.00
N PRO A 106 -7.40 7.77 17.46
CA PRO A 106 -8.44 6.90 18.04
C PRO A 106 -8.92 5.79 17.09
N ASP A 107 -9.10 6.10 15.80
CA ASP A 107 -9.53 5.14 14.78
C ASP A 107 -8.43 4.08 14.52
N VAL A 108 -7.17 4.52 14.53
CA VAL A 108 -6.00 3.65 14.36
C VAL A 108 -5.80 2.73 15.57
N ASP A 109 -5.99 3.24 16.78
CA ASP A 109 -5.95 2.48 18.03
C ASP A 109 -7.07 1.44 18.09
N ALA A 110 -8.28 1.81 17.66
CA ALA A 110 -9.41 0.88 17.57
C ALA A 110 -9.14 -0.25 16.56
N HIS A 111 -8.52 0.06 15.41
CA HIS A 111 -8.14 -0.96 14.43
C HIS A 111 -7.09 -1.93 14.99
N MET A 112 -6.06 -1.42 15.67
CA MET A 112 -5.06 -2.26 16.37
C MET A 112 -5.72 -3.18 17.41
N ALA A 113 -6.63 -2.65 18.21
CA ALA A 113 -7.36 -3.42 19.21
C ALA A 113 -8.21 -4.52 18.57
N GLY A 114 -8.84 -4.24 17.43
CA GLY A 114 -9.59 -5.23 16.64
C GLY A 114 -8.72 -6.39 16.11
N LEU A 115 -7.42 -6.17 15.96
CA LEU A 115 -6.43 -7.21 15.60
C LEU A 115 -5.84 -7.91 16.85
N GLY A 116 -6.28 -7.55 18.06
CA GLY A 116 -5.73 -8.08 19.32
C GLY A 116 -4.33 -7.55 19.66
N LEU A 117 -3.91 -6.43 19.06
CA LEU A 117 -2.57 -5.86 19.22
C LEU A 117 -2.57 -4.70 20.21
N ALA A 118 -1.70 -4.75 21.20
CA ALA A 118 -1.52 -3.67 22.17
C ALA A 118 -0.77 -2.47 21.56
N PRO A 119 -1.02 -1.22 22.01
CA PRO A 119 -0.20 -0.08 21.63
C PRO A 119 1.24 -0.28 22.09
N ALA A 120 2.19 0.10 21.23
CA ALA A 120 3.58 -0.36 21.21
C ALA A 120 4.48 0.09 22.40
N ALA A 121 3.96 0.53 23.54
CA ALA A 121 4.71 1.39 24.48
C ALA A 121 5.93 0.75 25.17
N ALA A 122 6.13 -0.58 25.14
CA ALA A 122 7.25 -1.22 25.85
C ALA A 122 7.83 -2.46 25.13
N ALA A 123 7.90 -2.45 23.80
CA ALA A 123 8.33 -3.62 23.04
C ALA A 123 9.84 -3.56 22.70
N GLY A 124 10.57 -4.64 22.96
CA GLY A 124 12.01 -4.74 22.68
C GLY A 124 12.34 -4.57 21.19
N GLN A 125 13.60 -4.23 20.86
CA GLN A 125 13.99 -3.85 19.49
C GLN A 125 13.73 -4.92 18.41
N PHE A 126 13.80 -6.21 18.79
CA PHE A 126 13.54 -7.34 17.89
C PHE A 126 12.14 -7.94 18.06
N SER A 127 11.31 -7.36 18.92
CA SER A 127 9.90 -7.73 18.95
C SER A 127 9.19 -7.26 17.67
N PRO A 128 8.05 -7.87 17.29
CA PRO A 128 7.28 -7.41 16.15
C PRO A 128 6.95 -5.91 16.19
N ALA A 129 6.54 -5.41 17.35
CA ALA A 129 6.24 -3.99 17.54
C ALA A 129 7.49 -3.09 17.45
N GLY A 130 8.63 -3.55 17.97
CA GLY A 130 9.92 -2.87 17.85
C GLY A 130 10.37 -2.75 16.39
N ILE A 131 10.30 -3.85 15.65
CA ILE A 131 10.62 -3.89 14.22
C ILE A 131 9.72 -2.94 13.43
N GLY A 132 8.40 -3.04 13.61
CA GLY A 132 7.44 -2.17 12.91
C GLY A 132 7.71 -0.69 13.14
N ARG A 133 7.96 -0.30 14.39
CA ARG A 133 8.32 1.08 14.75
C ARG A 133 9.63 1.53 14.11
N ALA A 134 10.66 0.70 14.17
CA ALA A 134 11.97 1.05 13.61
C ALA A 134 11.89 1.29 12.10
N GLN A 135 11.12 0.47 11.37
CA GLN A 135 10.92 0.65 9.93
C GLN A 135 10.13 1.91 9.60
N ALA A 136 9.06 2.20 10.35
CA ALA A 136 8.29 3.43 10.17
C ALA A 136 9.16 4.67 10.44
N ALA A 137 9.91 4.68 11.55
CA ALA A 137 10.79 5.79 11.91
C ALA A 137 11.88 6.03 10.85
N ALA A 138 12.55 4.98 10.39
CA ALA A 138 13.59 5.08 9.36
C ALA A 138 13.05 5.67 8.05
N MET A 139 11.84 5.30 7.66
CA MET A 139 11.22 5.82 6.44
C MET A 139 10.74 7.27 6.59
N LEU A 140 10.06 7.59 7.69
CA LEU A 140 9.62 8.96 7.97
C LEU A 140 10.81 9.93 8.07
N ASP A 141 11.91 9.50 8.67
CA ASP A 141 13.16 10.27 8.69
C ASP A 141 13.76 10.46 7.30
N ALA A 142 13.74 9.43 6.44
CA ALA A 142 14.20 9.55 5.06
C ALA A 142 13.34 10.58 4.30
N CYS A 143 12.01 10.49 4.41
CA CYS A 143 11.10 11.45 3.79
C CYS A 143 11.32 12.88 4.28
N ARG A 144 11.60 13.09 5.57
CA ARG A 144 11.91 14.41 6.13
C ARG A 144 13.24 14.97 5.62
N ARG A 145 14.28 14.14 5.48
CA ARG A 145 15.60 14.58 4.95
C ARG A 145 15.55 14.95 3.48
N GLU A 146 14.70 14.29 2.70
CA GLU A 146 14.45 14.62 1.30
C GLU A 146 13.66 15.94 1.12
N GLN A 147 13.27 16.61 2.21
CA GLN A 147 12.63 17.93 2.25
C GLN A 147 13.56 18.98 2.89
N PRO A 148 14.68 19.40 2.24
CA PRO A 148 15.78 20.10 2.92
C PRO A 148 15.50 21.58 3.25
N PHE A 149 14.41 22.16 2.73
CA PHE A 149 14.03 23.56 2.92
C PHE A 149 12.50 23.71 2.92
N ALA A 150 11.87 23.49 4.07
CA ALA A 150 10.52 24.00 4.32
C ALA A 150 10.62 25.27 5.19
N LEU A 151 10.96 26.40 4.56
CA LEU A 151 10.46 27.72 4.95
C LEU A 151 9.00 27.89 4.50
N MET A 152 8.22 26.81 4.56
CA MET A 152 6.82 26.78 4.20
C MET A 152 6.06 26.23 5.41
N PRO A 153 5.21 27.02 6.07
CA PRO A 153 4.28 26.50 7.07
C PRO A 153 3.32 25.50 6.40
N ALA A 154 2.39 24.92 7.14
CA ALA A 154 1.40 23.90 6.75
C ALA A 154 0.50 24.23 5.51
N GLU A 155 0.85 25.23 4.72
CA GLU A 155 0.17 25.73 3.54
C GLU A 155 1.08 25.62 2.30
N VAL A 156 1.39 24.38 1.89
CA VAL A 156 1.33 24.08 0.45
C VAL A 156 0.09 23.22 0.26
N ASN A 157 -1.05 23.90 0.36
CA ASN A 157 -2.29 23.47 -0.26
C ASN A 157 -2.04 23.41 -1.77
N LEU A 158 -1.46 22.31 -2.26
CA LEU A 158 -1.84 21.84 -3.58
C LEU A 158 -3.36 21.69 -3.55
N PRO A 159 -4.11 22.12 -4.57
CA PRO A 159 -5.55 22.04 -4.54
C PRO A 159 -5.97 20.63 -4.13
N VAL A 160 -6.85 20.57 -3.13
CA VAL A 160 -7.51 19.37 -2.63
C VAL A 160 -8.27 18.76 -3.80
N THR A 161 -7.70 17.73 -4.41
CA THR A 161 -8.23 17.17 -5.66
C THR A 161 -8.83 15.81 -5.39
N ALA A 162 -10.17 15.78 -5.36
CA ALA A 162 -10.96 14.57 -5.16
C ALA A 162 -10.60 13.43 -6.14
N GLY A 163 -10.01 13.74 -7.31
CA GLY A 163 -9.60 12.76 -8.32
C GLY A 163 -8.54 11.76 -7.84
N ARG A 164 -7.53 12.21 -7.08
CA ARG A 164 -6.42 11.34 -6.61
C ARG A 164 -6.89 10.26 -5.64
N HIS A 165 -7.91 10.57 -4.84
CA HIS A 165 -8.54 9.61 -3.93
C HIS A 165 -9.35 8.57 -4.71
N ALA A 166 -10.14 9.00 -5.69
CA ALA A 166 -10.97 8.10 -6.51
C ALA A 166 -10.12 7.09 -7.29
N VAL A 167 -9.01 7.51 -7.89
CA VAL A 167 -8.10 6.60 -8.60
C VAL A 167 -7.43 5.62 -7.62
N ALA A 168 -7.00 6.09 -6.44
CA ALA A 168 -6.44 5.24 -5.40
C ALA A 168 -7.46 4.16 -4.96
N GLU A 169 -8.67 4.60 -4.63
CA GLU A 169 -9.76 3.74 -4.17
C GLU A 169 -10.09 2.68 -5.23
N HIS A 170 -10.27 3.08 -6.50
CA HIS A 170 -10.62 2.17 -7.58
C HIS A 170 -9.61 1.02 -7.71
N TRP A 171 -8.32 1.35 -7.84
CA TRP A 171 -7.27 0.35 -8.07
C TRP A 171 -6.98 -0.52 -6.85
N LEU A 172 -7.05 0.05 -5.65
CA LEU A 172 -6.83 -0.73 -4.42
C LEU A 172 -8.02 -1.61 -4.07
N ARG A 173 -9.24 -1.22 -4.42
CA ARG A 173 -10.42 -2.09 -4.35
C ARG A 173 -10.29 -3.25 -5.33
N LEU A 174 -9.80 -3.01 -6.55
CA LEU A 174 -9.50 -4.07 -7.50
C LEU A 174 -8.44 -5.03 -6.94
N ALA A 175 -7.34 -4.52 -6.37
CA ALA A 175 -6.33 -5.37 -5.75
C ALA A 175 -6.89 -6.23 -4.61
N ARG A 176 -7.78 -5.67 -3.78
CA ARG A 176 -8.49 -6.43 -2.74
C ARG A 176 -9.38 -7.51 -3.35
N HIS A 177 -10.10 -7.21 -4.42
CA HIS A 177 -10.91 -8.20 -5.13
C HIS A 177 -10.04 -9.35 -5.65
N LEU A 178 -8.89 -9.04 -6.27
CA LEU A 178 -7.93 -10.04 -6.75
C LEU A 178 -7.39 -10.90 -5.60
N SER A 179 -7.03 -10.28 -4.47
CA SER A 179 -6.60 -10.98 -3.25
C SER A 179 -7.64 -11.99 -2.75
N LEU A 180 -8.90 -11.57 -2.62
CA LEU A 180 -9.98 -12.45 -2.17
C LEU A 180 -10.28 -13.57 -3.17
N ARG A 181 -10.31 -13.24 -4.46
CA ARG A 181 -10.55 -14.19 -5.54
C ARG A 181 -9.47 -15.28 -5.56
N ASP A 182 -8.22 -14.87 -5.41
CA ASP A 182 -7.06 -15.74 -5.52
C ASP A 182 -6.67 -16.39 -4.18
N GLY A 183 -7.37 -16.07 -3.09
CA GLY A 183 -7.13 -16.64 -1.76
C GLY A 183 -5.77 -16.26 -1.18
N HIS A 184 -5.33 -15.02 -1.39
CA HIS A 184 -4.05 -14.54 -0.86
C HIS A 184 -4.00 -14.55 0.68
N ASP A 185 -2.81 -14.83 1.20
CA ASP A 185 -2.45 -14.59 2.59
C ASP A 185 -1.77 -13.21 2.76
N ASP A 186 -1.46 -12.85 4.00
CA ASP A 186 -0.82 -11.57 4.31
C ASP A 186 0.59 -11.44 3.67
N ASP A 187 1.31 -12.56 3.46
CA ASP A 187 2.61 -12.58 2.77
C ASP A 187 2.48 -12.19 1.29
N ARG A 188 1.41 -12.66 0.63
CA ARG A 188 1.14 -12.30 -0.77
C ARG A 188 0.55 -10.90 -0.88
N ASP A 189 -0.33 -10.52 0.04
CA ASP A 189 -0.98 -9.21 0.01
C ASP A 189 -0.02 -8.06 0.30
N VAL A 190 0.93 -8.21 1.23
CA VAL A 190 1.93 -7.15 1.47
C VAL A 190 2.72 -6.82 0.21
N LEU A 191 3.05 -7.84 -0.60
CA LEU A 191 3.74 -7.65 -1.88
C LEU A 191 2.84 -6.99 -2.93
N LEU A 192 1.57 -7.40 -3.01
CA LEU A 192 0.60 -6.85 -3.96
C LEU A 192 0.40 -5.35 -3.72
N PHE A 193 0.07 -4.98 -2.49
CA PHE A 193 -0.24 -3.60 -2.12
C PHE A 193 1.01 -2.72 -2.12
N PHE A 194 2.18 -3.25 -1.73
CA PHE A 194 3.46 -2.54 -1.85
C PHE A 194 3.76 -2.12 -3.29
N VAL A 195 3.65 -3.06 -4.24
CA VAL A 195 3.90 -2.77 -5.66
C VAL A 195 2.89 -1.77 -6.19
N LEU A 196 1.60 -2.01 -5.95
CA LEU A 196 0.53 -1.18 -6.50
C LEU A 196 0.58 0.26 -5.96
N ALA A 197 0.72 0.44 -4.64
CA ALA A 197 0.73 1.76 -4.04
C ALA A 197 1.93 2.60 -4.50
N ASN A 198 3.11 1.99 -4.60
CA ASN A 198 4.29 2.67 -5.17
C ASN A 198 4.13 2.99 -6.66
N ALA A 199 3.53 2.09 -7.45
CA ALA A 199 3.29 2.35 -8.87
C ALA A 199 2.34 3.53 -9.09
N LEU A 200 1.28 3.63 -8.29
CA LEU A 200 0.35 4.76 -8.31
C LEU A 200 1.03 6.06 -7.86
N ALA A 201 1.80 6.06 -6.77
CA ALA A 201 2.48 7.25 -6.29
C ALA A 201 3.56 7.76 -7.26
N ASP A 202 4.40 6.87 -7.80
CA ASP A 202 5.39 7.22 -8.84
C ASP A 202 4.71 7.80 -10.09
N ALA A 203 3.59 7.22 -10.52
CA ALA A 203 2.84 7.70 -11.67
C ALA A 203 2.23 9.08 -11.43
N ALA A 204 1.68 9.32 -10.23
CA ALA A 204 1.17 10.62 -9.85
C ALA A 204 2.27 11.69 -9.75
N SER A 205 3.45 11.33 -9.25
CA SER A 205 4.62 12.24 -9.20
C SER A 205 5.22 12.53 -10.57
N ALA A 206 5.10 11.60 -11.54
CA ALA A 206 5.61 11.78 -12.90
C ALA A 206 4.63 12.46 -13.85
N ALA A 207 3.36 12.62 -13.44
CA ALA A 207 2.34 13.28 -14.23
C ALA A 207 2.69 14.77 -14.44
N VAL A 208 2.56 15.24 -15.68
CA VAL A 208 2.93 16.61 -16.07
C VAL A 208 1.84 17.63 -15.74
N ASP A 209 0.60 17.17 -15.66
CA ASP A 209 -0.55 17.94 -15.26
C ASP A 209 -1.59 17.06 -14.55
N GLU A 210 -2.52 17.71 -13.85
CA GLU A 210 -3.53 17.05 -13.04
C GLU A 210 -4.45 16.13 -13.86
N ARG A 211 -4.79 16.50 -15.10
CA ARG A 211 -5.66 15.71 -15.98
C ARG A 211 -4.98 14.43 -16.45
N SER A 212 -3.64 14.41 -16.46
CA SER A 212 -2.84 13.24 -16.82
C SER A 212 -2.63 12.25 -15.67
N VAL A 213 -2.90 12.65 -14.41
CA VAL A 213 -2.66 11.81 -13.22
C VAL A 213 -3.47 10.52 -13.28
N ASP A 214 -4.77 10.60 -13.55
CA ASP A 214 -5.66 9.43 -13.56
C ASP A 214 -5.23 8.42 -14.62
N ALA A 215 -4.90 8.90 -15.83
CA ALA A 215 -4.48 8.06 -16.93
C ALA A 215 -3.08 7.44 -16.71
N ALA A 216 -2.15 8.20 -16.11
CA ALA A 216 -0.83 7.68 -15.73
C ALA A 216 -0.94 6.61 -14.63
N CYS A 217 -1.74 6.88 -13.60
CA CYS A 217 -2.01 5.95 -12.50
C CYS A 217 -2.69 4.67 -13.01
N ALA A 218 -3.70 4.79 -13.87
CA ALA A 218 -4.35 3.64 -14.51
C ALA A 218 -3.36 2.79 -15.30
N GLY A 219 -2.50 3.43 -16.11
CA GLY A 219 -1.45 2.74 -16.87
C GLY A 219 -0.47 1.98 -15.98
N ALA A 220 -0.01 2.61 -14.89
CA ALA A 220 0.94 2.02 -13.97
C ALA A 220 0.34 0.90 -13.13
N ALA A 221 -0.86 1.10 -12.58
CA ALA A 221 -1.58 0.11 -11.79
C ALA A 221 -1.92 -1.13 -12.61
N ALA A 222 -2.43 -0.94 -13.83
CA ALA A 222 -2.77 -2.03 -14.71
C ALA A 222 -1.55 -2.90 -15.09
N GLU A 223 -0.42 -2.26 -15.42
CA GLU A 223 0.85 -2.95 -15.68
C GLU A 223 1.33 -3.73 -14.45
N ALA A 224 1.33 -3.09 -13.28
CA ALA A 224 1.76 -3.67 -12.02
C ALA A 224 0.92 -4.91 -11.66
N LEU A 225 -0.41 -4.79 -11.73
CA LEU A 225 -1.33 -5.88 -11.43
C LEU A 225 -1.18 -7.03 -12.43
N ARG A 226 -1.11 -6.74 -13.74
CA ARG A 226 -0.93 -7.77 -14.77
C ARG A 226 0.34 -8.59 -14.54
N ARG A 227 1.46 -7.91 -14.23
CA ARG A 227 2.72 -8.61 -13.93
C ARG A 227 2.65 -9.39 -12.63
N PHE A 228 1.88 -8.93 -11.65
CA PHE A 228 1.71 -9.61 -10.37
C PHE A 228 0.86 -10.88 -10.48
N THR A 229 -0.23 -10.82 -11.24
CA THR A 229 -1.18 -11.94 -11.44
C THR A 229 -0.75 -12.92 -12.53
N GLY A 230 0.08 -12.47 -13.48
CA GLY A 230 0.57 -13.26 -14.61
C GLY A 230 -0.26 -13.05 -15.88
N SER A 231 0.36 -13.28 -17.05
CA SER A 231 -0.24 -12.98 -18.37
C SER A 231 -1.36 -13.94 -18.80
N ASP A 232 -1.46 -15.13 -18.19
CA ASP A 232 -2.39 -16.19 -18.62
C ASP A 232 -3.80 -16.08 -17.99
N ARG A 233 -4.08 -14.97 -17.29
CA ARG A 233 -5.31 -14.80 -16.50
C ARG A 233 -6.39 -14.00 -17.23
N PRO A 234 -7.69 -14.31 -17.01
CA PRO A 234 -8.80 -13.71 -17.75
C PRO A 234 -8.91 -12.18 -17.59
N ASP A 235 -8.50 -11.66 -16.45
CA ASP A 235 -8.39 -10.24 -16.10
C ASP A 235 -7.22 -9.52 -16.79
N ALA A 236 -6.24 -10.25 -17.35
CA ALA A 236 -5.08 -9.67 -18.01
C ALA A 236 -5.45 -8.84 -19.24
N ALA A 237 -6.50 -9.21 -19.97
CA ALA A 237 -7.00 -8.46 -21.12
C ALA A 237 -7.62 -7.11 -20.70
N ALA A 238 -8.42 -7.11 -19.63
CA ALA A 238 -9.02 -5.90 -19.08
C ALA A 238 -7.96 -4.93 -18.53
N LEU A 239 -6.95 -5.46 -17.84
CA LEU A 239 -5.79 -4.69 -17.39
C LEU A 239 -4.99 -4.15 -18.60
N THR A 240 -4.83 -4.93 -19.66
CA THR A 240 -4.13 -4.47 -20.87
C THR A 240 -4.86 -3.31 -21.55
N ALA A 241 -6.19 -3.36 -21.63
CA ALA A 241 -6.99 -2.28 -22.17
C ALA A 241 -6.91 -1.00 -21.31
N ALA A 242 -6.85 -1.13 -19.98
CA ALA A 242 -6.67 -0.01 -19.06
C ALA A 242 -5.26 0.62 -19.12
N ALA A 243 -4.29 -0.06 -19.73
CA ALA A 243 -2.90 0.37 -19.77
C ALA A 243 -2.60 1.45 -20.84
N GLY A 244 -3.62 2.14 -21.34
CA GLY A 244 -3.62 3.01 -22.52
C GLY A 244 -2.62 4.17 -22.55
N GLN A 245 -1.84 4.40 -21.49
CA GLN A 245 -0.73 5.35 -21.45
C GLN A 245 0.64 4.64 -21.36
N GLU A 246 1.46 4.81 -22.39
CA GLU A 246 2.82 4.24 -22.46
C GLU A 246 3.71 4.71 -21.30
N ALA A 247 3.58 5.98 -20.88
CA ALA A 247 4.33 6.52 -19.75
C ALA A 247 3.97 5.81 -18.43
N GLY A 248 2.66 5.66 -18.14
CA GLY A 248 2.19 4.92 -16.96
C GLY A 248 2.64 3.45 -16.97
N ARG A 249 2.53 2.78 -18.12
CA ARG A 249 3.03 1.39 -18.27
C ARG A 249 4.51 1.26 -17.95
N LYS A 250 5.37 2.15 -18.48
CA LYS A 250 6.81 2.12 -18.19
C LYS A 250 7.09 2.30 -16.70
N ILE A 251 6.35 3.17 -16.02
CA ILE A 251 6.47 3.38 -14.58
C ILE A 251 6.06 2.12 -13.81
N GLY A 252 4.89 1.55 -14.10
CA GLY A 252 4.42 0.32 -13.45
C GLY A 252 5.39 -0.85 -13.63
N ALA A 253 5.94 -1.01 -14.84
CA ALA A 253 6.95 -2.02 -15.13
C ALA A 253 8.24 -1.82 -14.31
N ARG A 254 8.75 -0.59 -14.27
CA ARG A 254 9.95 -0.22 -13.51
C ARG A 254 9.77 -0.48 -12.01
N VAL A 255 8.62 -0.08 -11.45
CA VAL A 255 8.29 -0.30 -10.04
C VAL A 255 8.19 -1.79 -9.73
N PHE A 256 7.50 -2.56 -10.58
CA PHE A 256 7.40 -4.01 -10.42
C PHE A 256 8.78 -4.69 -10.45
N ASP A 257 9.64 -4.34 -11.41
CA ASP A 257 10.97 -4.94 -11.53
C ASP A 257 11.87 -4.58 -10.33
N LYS A 258 11.74 -3.36 -9.82
CA LYS A 258 12.43 -2.92 -8.59
C LYS A 258 11.92 -3.68 -7.36
N ALA A 259 10.61 -3.80 -7.18
CA ALA A 259 10.01 -4.57 -6.09
C ALA A 259 10.39 -6.06 -6.14
N ARG A 260 10.43 -6.65 -7.35
CA ARG A 260 10.90 -8.02 -7.56
C ARG A 260 12.35 -8.21 -7.12
N ARG A 261 13.23 -7.24 -7.40
CA ARG A 261 14.63 -7.25 -6.93
C ARG A 261 14.73 -7.22 -5.41
N TYR A 262 13.96 -6.34 -4.75
CA TYR A 262 13.90 -6.30 -3.28
C TYR A 262 13.42 -7.63 -2.69
N ARG A 263 12.36 -8.23 -3.25
CA ARG A 263 11.84 -9.54 -2.80
C ARG A 263 12.84 -10.67 -2.99
N GLN A 264 13.56 -10.70 -4.11
CA GLN A 264 14.53 -11.76 -4.42
C GLN A 264 15.88 -11.54 -3.74
N GLY A 265 16.06 -10.44 -3.01
CA GLY A 265 17.34 -10.08 -2.42
C GLY A 265 18.43 -9.73 -3.44
N LYS A 266 18.08 -9.50 -4.70
CA LYS A 266 19.00 -9.21 -5.82
C LYS A 266 19.05 -7.70 -6.05
N LEU A 267 19.74 -6.97 -5.17
CA LEU A 267 20.08 -5.56 -5.37
C LEU A 267 21.47 -5.43 -5.96
#